data_AF-A0A3M1MS61-F1
#
_entry.id   AF-A0A3M1MS61-F1
#
_cell.length_a   1.000
_cell.length_b   1.000
_cell.length_c   1.000
_cell.angle_alpha   90.00
_cell.angle_beta   90.00
_cell.angle_gamma   90.00
#
_symmetry.space_group_name_H-M   'P 1'
#
loop_
_entity.id
_entity.type
_entity.pdbx_description
1 polymer ?
#
loop_
_entity_poly.entity_id
_entity_poly.type
_entity_poly.pdbx_seq_one_letter_code
_entity_poly.pdbx_strand_id
1 'polypeptide(L)'
;MAEHVSTRKERVAWYLYDFGNSAYASVVLLAVYSAYFKGQVVGGAEGSRLWGLTISVAMIIVAVTAPIMGAIADYSGAKKRFLFVFTALSVVFTGLLFFTQKGTV
;
A
#
# COMPACT_ATOMS: atom_id res chain seq x y z
N MET A 1 -30.15 3.54 19.88
CA MET A 1 -28.99 3.27 19.02
C MET A 1 -28.13 2.26 19.76
N ALA A 2 -28.21 0.97 19.42
CA ALA A 2 -27.44 -0.06 20.12
C ALA A 2 -25.96 0.04 19.72
N GLU A 3 -25.08 0.15 20.72
CA GLU A 3 -23.63 0.21 20.50
C GLU A 3 -23.15 -1.14 19.95
N HIS A 4 -22.62 -1.13 18.72
CA HIS A 4 -22.08 -2.34 18.10
C HIS A 4 -20.67 -2.61 18.66
N VAL A 5 -20.59 -3.28 19.81
CA VAL A 5 -19.31 -3.62 20.46
C VAL A 5 -18.52 -4.60 19.57
N SER A 6 -17.32 -4.20 19.15
CA SER A 6 -16.46 -5.04 18.30
C SER A 6 -16.01 -6.32 19.02
N THR A 7 -16.01 -7.44 18.31
CA THR A 7 -15.60 -8.73 18.89
C THR A 7 -14.08 -8.79 19.10
N ARG A 8 -13.61 -9.70 19.98
CA ARG A 8 -12.16 -9.93 20.16
C ARG A 8 -11.47 -10.31 18.84
N LYS A 9 -12.14 -11.11 18.00
CA LYS A 9 -11.63 -11.51 16.68
C LYS A 9 -11.49 -10.33 15.73
N GLU A 10 -12.45 -9.42 15.71
CA GLU A 10 -12.40 -8.22 14.86
C GLU A 10 -11.27 -7.28 15.27
N ARG A 11 -11.07 -7.06 16.58
CA ARG A 11 -9.94 -6.25 17.06
C ARG A 11 -8.59 -6.83 16.67
N VAL A 12 -8.39 -8.15 16.86
CA VAL A 12 -7.14 -8.82 16.48
C VAL A 12 -6.91 -8.75 14.97
N ALA A 13 -7.95 -8.98 14.17
CA ALA A 13 -7.84 -8.85 12.71
C ALA A 13 -7.45 -7.43 12.29
N TRP A 14 -8.00 -6.42 12.96
CA TRP A 14 -7.68 -5.03 12.69
C TRP A 14 -6.24 -4.68 13.09
N TYR A 15 -5.76 -5.15 14.25
CA TYR A 15 -4.36 -4.96 14.67
C TYR A 15 -3.37 -5.62 13.71
N LEU A 16 -3.67 -6.83 13.22
CA LEU A 16 -2.82 -7.50 12.23
C LEU A 16 -2.78 -6.76 10.90
N TYR A 17 -3.94 -6.24 10.46
CA TYR A 17 -4.01 -5.41 9.26
C TYR A 17 -3.18 -4.13 9.41
N ASP A 18 -3.33 -3.42 10.52
CA ASP A 18 -2.61 -2.17 10.79
C ASP A 18 -1.09 -2.38 10.91
N PHE A 19 -0.67 -3.47 11.54
CA PHE A 19 0.72 -3.88 11.61
C PHE A 19 1.30 -4.13 10.21
N GLY A 20 0.61 -4.89 9.37
CA GLY A 20 1.04 -5.17 8.01
C GLY A 20 1.12 -3.92 7.13
N ASN A 21 0.11 -3.06 7.21
CA ASN A 21 0.07 -1.79 6.47
C ASN A 21 1.24 -0.86 6.87
N SER A 22 1.52 -0.76 8.17
CA SER A 22 2.63 0.05 8.68
C SER A 22 3.99 -0.53 8.30
N ALA A 23 4.14 -1.86 8.33
CA ALA A 23 5.35 -2.54 7.87
C ALA A 23 5.60 -2.29 6.37
N TYR A 24 4.55 -2.37 5.54
CA TYR A 24 4.64 -2.04 4.12
C TYR A 24 5.10 -0.59 3.90
N ALA A 25 4.43 0.38 4.53
CA ALA A 25 4.75 1.79 4.37
C ALA A 25 6.20 2.10 4.78
N SER A 26 6.66 1.55 5.91
CA SER A 26 8.03 1.78 6.39
C SER A 26 9.09 1.09 5.53
N VAL A 27 8.93 -0.19 5.20
CA VAL A 27 9.95 -0.98 4.50
C VAL A 27 9.97 -0.68 3.00
N VAL A 28 8.81 -0.65 2.35
CA VAL A 28 8.71 -0.52 0.90
C VAL A 28 8.75 0.94 0.48
N LEU A 29 7.94 1.82 1.08
CA LEU A 29 7.89 3.21 0.61
C LEU A 29 9.07 4.05 1.10
N LEU A 30 9.48 3.87 2.36
CA LEU A 30 10.38 4.81 3.03
C LEU A 30 11.84 4.33 3.11
N ALA A 31 12.08 3.16 3.69
CA ALA A 31 13.42 2.77 4.14
C ALA A 31 14.17 1.88 3.15
N VAL A 32 13.71 0.63 2.96
CA VAL A 32 14.51 -0.42 2.33
C VAL A 32 14.44 -0.33 0.80
N TYR A 33 13.24 -0.39 0.24
CA TYR A 33 13.10 -0.44 -1.22
C TYR A 33 13.43 0.90 -1.88
N SER A 34 13.09 2.02 -1.21
CA SER A 34 13.55 3.36 -1.56
C SER A 34 15.07 3.45 -1.69
N ALA A 35 15.82 2.95 -0.70
CA ALA A 35 17.28 2.93 -0.75
C ALA A 35 17.82 1.99 -1.85
N TYR A 36 17.20 0.82 -2.03
CA TYR A 36 17.56 -0.14 -3.08
C TYR A 36 17.37 0.46 -4.49
N PHE A 37 16.22 1.08 -4.76
CA PHE A 37 15.92 1.67 -6.07
C PHE A 37 16.90 2.80 -6.42
N LYS A 38 17.16 3.68 -5.46
CA LYS A 38 18.09 4.80 -5.62
C LYS A 38 19.54 4.34 -5.79
N GLY A 39 19.96 3.34 -5.02
CA GLY A 39 21.36 2.91 -4.99
C GLY A 39 21.72 1.86 -6.04
N GLN A 40 20.81 0.95 -6.36
CA GLN A 40 21.12 -0.21 -7.20
C GLN A 40 20.42 -0.20 -8.55
N VAL A 41 19.17 0.29 -8.65
CA VAL A 41 18.40 0.20 -9.90
C VAL A 41 18.78 1.33 -10.88
N VAL A 42 18.75 2.58 -10.40
CA VAL A 42 19.03 3.78 -11.22
C VAL A 42 20.40 4.39 -10.91
N GLY A 43 20.70 4.59 -9.62
CA GLY A 43 21.89 5.29 -9.16
C GLY A 43 21.72 6.82 -9.08
N GLY A 44 22.39 7.44 -8.10
CA GLY A 44 22.59 8.89 -8.02
C GLY A 44 21.32 9.73 -7.76
N ALA A 45 21.39 11.00 -8.15
CA ALA A 45 20.30 11.98 -7.94
C ALA A 45 19.04 11.62 -8.75
N GLU A 46 19.20 11.01 -9.93
CA GLU A 46 18.06 10.65 -10.79
C GLU A 46 17.22 9.53 -10.17
N GLY A 47 17.83 8.58 -9.48
CA GLY A 47 17.08 7.56 -8.73
C GLY A 47 16.18 8.16 -7.63
N SER A 48 16.62 9.24 -6.98
CA SER A 48 15.79 9.94 -5.98
C SER A 48 14.63 10.69 -6.62
N ARG A 49 14.87 11.32 -7.77
CA ARG A 49 13.86 12.04 -8.54
C ARG A 49 12.79 11.09 -9.07
N LEU A 50 13.19 9.99 -9.72
CA LEU A 50 12.28 8.99 -10.27
C LEU A 50 11.47 8.32 -9.16
N TRP A 51 12.10 7.94 -8.05
CA TRP A 51 11.38 7.39 -6.90
C TRP A 51 10.32 8.36 -6.34
N GLY A 52 10.69 9.64 -6.21
CA GLY A 52 9.76 10.69 -5.77
C GLY A 52 8.61 10.91 -6.75
N LEU A 53 8.87 10.90 -8.06
CA LEU A 53 7.85 10.97 -9.10
C LEU A 53 6.88 9.77 -9.02
N THR A 54 7.41 8.55 -8.88
CA THR A 54 6.60 7.34 -8.75
C THR A 54 5.65 7.42 -7.56
N ILE A 55 6.15 7.82 -6.38
CA ILE A 55 5.31 8.00 -5.20
C ILE A 55 4.28 9.11 -5.42
N SER A 56 4.68 10.23 -6.02
CA SER A 56 3.76 11.36 -6.25
C SER A 56 2.60 10.98 -7.17
N VAL A 57 2.89 10.31 -8.29
CA VAL A 57 1.86 9.81 -9.22
C VAL A 57 0.95 8.80 -8.52
N ALA A 58 1.52 7.86 -7.76
CA ALA A 58 0.74 6.89 -7.00
C ALA A 58 -0.21 7.58 -6.00
N MET A 59 0.25 8.61 -5.29
CA MET A 59 -0.57 9.34 -4.32
C MET A 59 -1.70 10.14 -4.98
N ILE A 60 -1.47 10.70 -6.18
CA ILE A 60 -2.54 11.36 -6.96
C ILE A 60 -3.61 10.35 -7.36
N ILE A 61 -3.20 9.17 -7.85
CA ILE A 61 -4.14 8.10 -8.20
C ILE A 61 -4.93 7.67 -6.96
N VAL A 62 -4.28 7.48 -5.82
CA VAL A 62 -4.94 7.14 -4.56
C VAL A 62 -5.91 8.25 -4.14
N ALA A 63 -5.53 9.53 -4.23
CA ALA A 63 -6.39 10.65 -3.84
C ALA A 63 -7.69 10.72 -4.65
N VAL A 64 -7.64 10.38 -5.94
CA VAL A 64 -8.84 10.36 -6.80
C VAL A 64 -9.66 9.08 -6.60
N THR A 65 -9.00 7.93 -6.45
CA THR A 65 -9.68 6.63 -6.38
C THR A 65 -10.25 6.33 -4.99
N ALA A 66 -9.62 6.80 -3.92
CA ALA A 66 -10.04 6.57 -2.53
C ALA A 66 -11.49 7.02 -2.23
N PRO A 67 -11.95 8.23 -2.58
CA PRO A 67 -13.34 8.63 -2.31
C PRO A 67 -14.36 7.79 -3.09
N ILE A 68 -14.04 7.42 -4.34
CA ILE A 68 -14.92 6.61 -5.19
C ILE A 68 -15.05 5.20 -4.62
N MET A 69 -13.92 4.54 -4.33
CA MET A 69 -13.88 3.20 -3.76
C MET A 69 -14.47 3.17 -2.35
N GLY A 70 -14.22 4.21 -1.54
CA GLY A 70 -14.78 4.36 -0.20
C GLY A 70 -16.30 4.46 -0.23
N ALA A 71 -16.85 5.31 -1.11
CA ALA A 71 -18.29 5.42 -1.29
C ALA A 71 -18.91 4.06 -1.70
N ILE A 72 -18.32 3.35 -2.67
CA ILE A 72 -18.79 2.03 -3.08
C ILE A 72 -18.75 1.02 -1.92
N ALA A 73 -17.68 1.03 -1.11
CA ALA A 73 -17.55 0.14 0.03
C ALA A 73 -18.58 0.43 1.13
N ASP A 74 -18.95 1.70 1.31
CA ASP A 74 -19.98 2.13 2.26
C ASP A 74 -21.39 1.74 1.80
N TYR A 75 -21.72 1.93 0.51
CA TYR A 75 -23.03 1.56 -0.04
C TYR A 75 -23.24 0.05 -0.17
N SER A 76 -22.18 -0.72 -0.46
CA SER A 76 -22.29 -2.17 -0.70
C SER A 76 -22.26 -3.03 0.56
N GLY A 77 -21.96 -2.47 1.73
CA GLY A 77 -21.75 -3.23 2.98
C GLY A 77 -20.57 -4.21 2.92
N ALA A 78 -19.77 -4.20 1.84
CA ALA A 78 -18.76 -5.21 1.53
C ALA A 78 -17.35 -4.85 2.05
N LYS A 79 -17.26 -4.05 3.12
CA LYS A 79 -16.00 -3.50 3.68
C LYS A 79 -14.92 -4.57 3.90
N LYS A 80 -15.29 -5.75 4.42
CA LYS A 80 -14.38 -6.88 4.63
C LYS A 80 -13.83 -7.46 3.31
N ARG A 81 -14.64 -7.48 2.24
CA ARG A 81 -14.22 -7.96 0.91
C ARG A 81 -13.28 -6.98 0.22
N PHE A 82 -13.57 -5.68 0.29
CA PHE A 82 -12.67 -4.64 -0.22
C PHE A 82 -11.32 -4.67 0.49
N LEU A 83 -11.32 -4.77 1.82
CA LEU A 83 -10.09 -4.90 2.61
C LEU A 83 -9.23 -6.08 2.14
N PHE A 84 -9.86 -7.24 1.93
CA PHE A 84 -9.17 -8.43 1.45
C PHE A 84 -8.60 -8.23 0.04
N VAL A 85 -9.38 -7.66 -0.89
CA VAL A 85 -8.94 -7.42 -2.28
C VAL A 85 -7.75 -6.46 -2.32
N PHE A 86 -7.82 -5.33 -1.62
CA PHE A 86 -6.71 -4.37 -1.60
C PHE A 86 -5.46 -4.95 -0.93
N THR A 87 -5.62 -5.73 0.14
CA THR A 87 -4.49 -6.42 0.78
C THR A 87 -3.85 -7.43 -0.17
N ALA A 88 -4.66 -8.24 -0.86
CA ALA A 88 -4.18 -9.21 -1.84
C ALA A 88 -3.45 -8.53 -3.01
N LEU A 89 -3.99 -7.43 -3.53
CA LEU A 89 -3.32 -6.62 -4.55
C LEU A 89 -1.97 -6.10 -4.06
N SER A 90 -1.92 -5.52 -2.85
CA SER A 90 -0.65 -5.07 -2.25
C SER A 90 0.38 -6.19 -2.14
N VAL A 91 -0.02 -7.39 -1.70
CA VAL A 91 0.88 -8.55 -1.60
C VAL A 91 1.41 -8.95 -2.98
N VAL A 92 0.53 -9.03 -4.00
CA VAL A 92 0.93 -9.39 -5.36
C VAL A 92 1.91 -8.36 -5.93
N PHE A 93 1.59 -7.06 -5.86
CA PHE A 93 2.48 -6.02 -6.38
C PHE A 93 3.80 -5.92 -5.63
N THR A 94 3.79 -6.11 -4.30
CA THR A 94 5.03 -6.18 -3.51
C THR A 94 5.87 -7.39 -3.92
N GLY A 95 5.23 -8.54 -4.17
CA GLY A 95 5.91 -9.73 -4.70
C GLY A 95 6.51 -9.50 -6.09
N LEU A 96 5.83 -8.73 -6.95
CA LEU A 96 6.34 -8.37 -8.28
C LEU A 96 7.60 -7.50 -8.22
N LEU A 97 7.80 -6.73 -7.15
CA LEU A 97 9.03 -5.95 -6.97
C LEU A 97 10.28 -6.84 -6.94
N PHE A 98 10.17 -8.12 -6.58
CA PHE A 98 11.27 -9.08 -6.63
C PHE A 98 11.87 -9.22 -8.04
N PHE A 99 11.07 -9.04 -9.09
CA PHE A 99 11.55 -9.14 -10.47
C PHE A 99 12.26 -7.87 -10.97
N THR A 100 12.32 -6.81 -10.16
CA THR A 100 12.98 -5.56 -10.54
C THR A 100 14.50 -5.75 -10.52
N GLN A 101 15.14 -5.62 -11.69
CA GLN A 101 16.59 -5.75 -11.85
C GLN A 101 17.25 -4.41 -12.21
N LYS A 102 18.58 -4.34 -12.09
CA LYS A 102 19.37 -3.17 -12.48
C LYS A 102 19.06 -2.75 -13.93
N GLY A 103 18.76 -1.47 -14.15
CA GLY A 103 18.39 -0.93 -15.46
C GLY A 103 16.91 -1.02 -15.82
N THR A 104 16.05 -1.52 -14.92
CA THR A 104 14.59 -1.43 -15.07
C THR A 104 14.15 -0.03 -14.63
N VAL A 105 13.95 0.87 -15.59
CA VAL A 105 13.49 2.26 -15.39
C VAL A 105 12.22 2.53 -16.16
#